data_AF-A0A9D3PCT6-F1
#
_entry.id   AF-A0A9D3PCT6-F1
#
_cell.length_a   1.000
_cell.length_b   1.000
_cell.length_c   1.000
_cell.angle_alpha   90.00
_cell.angle_beta   90.00
_cell.angle_gamma   90.00
#
_symmetry.space_group_name_H-M   'P 1'
#
loop_
_entity.id
_entity.type
_entity.pdbx_description
1 polymer ?
#
loop_
_entity_poly.entity_id
_entity_poly.type
_entity_poly.pdbx_seq_one_letter_code
_entity_poly.pdbx_strand_id
1 'polypeptide(L)'
;MHAKAHDLKCEIKWGGGNQVGAGSTSGEEVEQVNSFLSRLAITTKFMSKPARTNMLTLQCMAWNKTKEDNMCSMLCKRFHKTHANLAKGRESLKVLQSELLLDETQTSGFMMSRTGLRVDQGKTDTSKRRKTFRRRIREAKTKLPALLNEDDAMVEAADRVGSVDVFKDNHGFPWQLPCDGTVGILTKKRIFDKVMAVRRLEEEEVILLKEMRQHWKSLRQRELTLQNAIVEEGPDSGLRCILSRKLNTLQMQLKGVREAYLQIFQTPGTHAEPLIELDDDDGGKCESSSESSSDDENV
;
A
#
# COMPACT_ATOMS: atom_id res chain seq x y z
N MET A 1 2.58 -33.42 7.52
CA MET A 1 2.76 -33.91 6.13
C MET A 1 2.05 -32.98 5.13
N HIS A 2 2.71 -31.92 4.65
CA HIS A 2 2.18 -31.10 3.53
C HIS A 2 3.31 -30.48 2.71
N ALA A 3 4.36 -31.26 2.44
CA ALA A 3 5.52 -30.82 1.66
C ALA A 3 5.71 -31.65 0.37
N LYS A 4 4.74 -32.48 -0.02
CA LYS A 4 4.87 -33.40 -1.18
C LYS A 4 3.81 -33.24 -2.28
N ALA A 5 2.95 -32.22 -2.23
CA ALA A 5 1.84 -32.13 -3.19
C ALA A 5 2.02 -31.13 -4.35
N HIS A 6 2.85 -30.09 -4.27
CA HIS A 6 2.97 -29.10 -5.37
C HIS A 6 4.37 -28.50 -5.54
N ASP A 7 4.77 -28.35 -6.80
CA ASP A 7 6.13 -28.01 -7.26
C ASP A 7 6.38 -26.50 -7.51
N LEU A 8 5.46 -25.59 -7.16
CA LEU A 8 5.59 -24.15 -7.50
C LEU A 8 5.09 -23.17 -6.42
N LYS A 9 5.83 -22.04 -6.31
CA LYS A 9 5.67 -20.92 -5.35
C LYS A 9 4.30 -20.21 -5.45
N CYS A 10 3.72 -19.87 -4.29
CA CYS A 10 2.36 -19.33 -4.11
C CYS A 10 2.31 -17.79 -4.07
N GLU A 11 1.55 -17.13 -4.96
CA GLU A 11 1.40 -15.65 -5.09
C GLU A 11 0.49 -14.97 -4.04
N ILE A 12 -0.28 -15.69 -3.22
CA ILE A 12 -1.15 -15.08 -2.18
C ILE A 12 -0.33 -14.54 -0.99
N LYS A 13 0.87 -15.08 -0.77
CA LYS A 13 1.90 -14.46 0.09
C LYS A 13 2.57 -13.25 -0.58
N TRP A 14 2.37 -13.03 -1.89
CA TRP A 14 3.06 -12.00 -2.69
C TRP A 14 2.13 -10.96 -3.32
N GLY A 15 0.82 -11.00 -3.05
CA GLY A 15 -0.08 -9.90 -3.41
C GLY A 15 0.15 -8.74 -2.45
N GLY A 16 0.52 -7.56 -2.98
CA GLY A 16 0.93 -6.39 -2.20
C GLY A 16 0.06 -6.15 -0.97
N GLY A 17 -1.27 -6.12 -1.12
CA GLY A 17 -2.20 -5.86 0.00
C GLY A 17 -2.32 -6.92 1.12
N ASN A 18 -1.54 -8.00 1.11
CA ASN A 18 -1.42 -8.95 2.25
C ASN A 18 0.02 -9.07 2.77
N GLN A 19 0.97 -8.30 2.24
CA GLN A 19 2.33 -8.25 2.74
C GLN A 19 2.42 -7.23 3.88
N VAL A 20 3.16 -7.59 4.93
CA VAL A 20 3.45 -6.65 6.02
C VAL A 20 4.21 -5.47 5.45
N GLY A 21 3.75 -4.25 5.72
CA GLY A 21 4.41 -3.03 5.30
C GLY A 21 4.05 -2.57 3.88
N ALA A 22 3.11 -3.22 3.20
CA ALA A 22 2.57 -2.74 1.94
C ALA A 22 1.42 -1.71 2.13
N GLY A 23 0.91 -1.59 3.36
CA GLY A 23 -0.18 -0.66 3.68
C GLY A 23 -1.45 -0.96 2.87
N SER A 24 -2.09 0.10 2.38
CA SER A 24 -3.25 0.03 1.48
C SER A 24 -2.86 0.09 -0.01
N THR A 25 -1.57 0.03 -0.33
CA THR A 25 -1.09 0.23 -1.70
C THR A 25 -1.48 -0.95 -2.60
N SER A 26 -2.10 -0.64 -3.74
CA SER A 26 -2.55 -1.61 -4.75
C SER A 26 -1.58 -1.74 -5.93
N GLY A 27 -0.45 -1.02 -5.92
CA GLY A 27 0.43 -0.86 -7.10
C GLY A 27 -0.01 0.26 -8.05
N GLU A 28 -0.93 1.12 -7.61
CA GLU A 28 -1.60 2.16 -8.42
C GLU A 28 -0.63 3.15 -9.10
N GLU A 29 0.53 3.45 -8.52
CA GLU A 29 1.47 4.42 -9.08
C GLU A 29 2.01 4.01 -10.46
N VAL A 30 2.31 2.72 -10.65
CA VAL A 30 2.80 2.20 -11.94
C VAL A 30 1.70 2.29 -13.00
N GLU A 31 0.45 2.02 -12.62
CA GLU A 31 -0.70 2.12 -13.53
C GLU A 31 -0.99 3.57 -13.93
N GLN A 32 -0.82 4.53 -13.01
CA GLN A 32 -0.98 5.96 -13.30
C GLN A 32 0.05 6.46 -14.31
N VAL A 33 1.34 6.09 -14.12
CA VAL A 33 2.40 6.44 -15.06
C VAL A 33 2.17 5.76 -16.41
N ASN A 34 1.81 4.48 -16.43
CA ASN A 34 1.51 3.75 -17.66
C ASN A 34 0.31 4.37 -18.41
N SER A 35 -0.72 4.80 -17.69
CA SER A 35 -1.88 5.50 -18.25
C SER A 35 -1.51 6.86 -18.84
N PHE A 36 -0.64 7.62 -18.16
CA PHE A 36 -0.10 8.88 -18.68
C PHE A 36 0.70 8.66 -19.97
N LEU A 37 1.68 7.76 -19.94
CA LEU A 37 2.53 7.45 -21.11
C LEU A 37 1.73 6.88 -22.29
N SER A 38 0.70 6.09 -22.03
CA SER A 38 -0.19 5.55 -23.08
C SER A 38 -0.95 6.66 -23.81
N ARG A 39 -1.36 7.72 -23.11
CA ARG A 39 -1.99 8.89 -23.74
C ARG A 39 -1.02 9.66 -24.63
N LEU A 40 0.24 9.78 -24.21
CA LEU A 40 1.30 10.40 -25.02
C LEU A 40 1.66 9.58 -26.26
N ALA A 41 1.54 8.25 -26.20
CA ALA A 41 1.81 7.40 -27.35
C ALA A 41 0.89 7.72 -28.53
N ILE A 42 -0.36 8.12 -28.27
CA ILE A 42 -1.35 8.50 -29.30
C ILE A 42 -0.92 9.81 -29.98
N THR A 43 -0.55 10.82 -29.20
CA THR A 43 -0.19 12.15 -29.72
C THR A 43 1.19 12.17 -30.40
N THR A 44 2.08 11.25 -30.03
CA THR A 44 3.45 11.16 -30.57
C THR A 44 3.61 10.15 -31.72
N LYS A 45 2.54 9.43 -32.10
CA LYS A 45 2.58 8.36 -33.11
C LYS A 45 3.06 8.84 -34.48
N PHE A 46 2.66 10.03 -34.90
CA PHE A 46 2.99 10.58 -36.22
C PHE A 46 4.22 11.50 -36.21
N MET A 47 4.87 11.66 -35.06
CA MET A 47 6.11 12.43 -34.94
C MET A 47 7.30 11.65 -35.50
N SER A 48 8.29 12.39 -36.00
CA SER A 48 9.62 11.83 -36.29
C SER A 48 10.27 11.30 -35.00
N LYS A 49 11.21 10.36 -35.12
CA LYS A 49 11.89 9.77 -33.97
C LYS A 49 12.52 10.83 -33.04
N PRO A 50 13.26 11.84 -33.54
CA PRO A 50 13.81 12.91 -32.69
C PRO A 50 12.73 13.74 -32.00
N ALA A 51 11.67 14.12 -32.73
CA ALA A 51 10.57 14.91 -32.18
C ALA A 51 9.82 14.15 -31.08
N ARG A 52 9.60 12.83 -31.27
CA ARG A 52 9.00 11.96 -30.27
C ARG A 52 9.83 11.90 -28.99
N THR A 53 11.14 11.69 -29.08
CA THR A 53 12.02 11.63 -27.91
C THR A 53 11.98 12.94 -27.12
N ASN A 54 12.06 14.09 -27.80
CA ASN A 54 12.00 15.39 -27.14
C ASN A 54 10.64 15.60 -26.45
N MET A 55 9.54 15.27 -27.13
CA MET A 55 8.20 15.40 -26.56
C MET A 55 8.03 14.52 -25.32
N LEU A 56 8.43 13.24 -25.38
CA LEU A 56 8.35 12.34 -24.23
C LEU A 56 9.19 12.86 -23.05
N THR A 57 10.38 13.39 -23.32
CA THR A 57 11.25 13.96 -22.27
C THR A 57 10.56 15.14 -21.58
N LEU A 58 10.02 16.10 -22.35
CA LEU A 58 9.31 17.26 -21.81
C LEU A 58 8.09 16.84 -20.98
N GLN A 59 7.33 15.85 -21.46
CA GLN A 59 6.14 15.36 -20.75
C GLN A 59 6.49 14.61 -19.47
N CYS A 60 7.57 13.82 -19.47
CA CYS A 60 8.10 13.19 -18.26
C CYS A 60 8.58 14.24 -17.24
N MET A 61 9.28 15.28 -17.70
CA MET A 61 9.68 16.40 -16.83
C MET A 61 8.48 17.12 -16.24
N ALA A 62 7.44 17.37 -17.04
CA ALA A 62 6.20 18.00 -16.59
C ALA A 62 5.44 17.11 -15.58
N TRP A 63 5.40 15.80 -15.81
CA TRP A 63 4.81 14.84 -14.87
C TRP A 63 5.55 14.86 -13.52
N ASN A 64 6.88 14.82 -13.55
CA ASN A 64 7.69 14.87 -12.33
C ASN A 64 7.48 16.19 -11.58
N LYS A 65 7.50 17.32 -12.28
CA LYS A 65 7.20 18.63 -11.69
C LYS A 65 5.80 18.66 -11.06
N THR A 66 4.79 18.13 -11.76
CA THR A 66 3.42 18.03 -11.25
C THR A 66 3.34 17.12 -10.02
N LYS A 67 4.11 16.02 -9.98
CA LYS A 67 4.20 15.14 -8.82
C LYS A 67 4.82 15.87 -7.63
N GLU A 68 5.92 16.60 -7.84
CA GLU A 68 6.56 17.43 -6.82
C GLU A 68 5.60 18.50 -6.26
N ASP A 69 4.97 19.28 -7.14
CA ASP A 69 4.09 20.38 -6.75
C ASP A 69 2.86 19.87 -5.96
N ASN A 70 2.34 18.68 -6.30
CA ASN A 70 1.17 18.11 -5.65
C ASN A 70 1.50 17.17 -4.48
N MET A 71 2.77 16.84 -4.23
CA MET A 71 3.16 15.80 -3.27
C MET A 71 2.62 16.07 -1.88
N CYS A 72 2.75 17.31 -1.40
CA CYS A 72 2.23 17.74 -0.11
C CYS A 72 0.72 17.54 -0.01
N SER A 73 -0.04 18.10 -0.96
CA SER A 73 -1.50 18.00 -0.97
C SER A 73 -1.96 16.54 -1.06
N MET A 74 -1.28 15.72 -1.86
CA MET A 74 -1.58 14.30 -2.05
C MET A 74 -1.36 13.51 -0.75
N LEU A 75 -0.21 13.68 -0.10
CA LEU A 75 0.10 13.03 1.17
C LEU A 75 -0.87 13.45 2.27
N CYS A 76 -1.15 14.75 2.40
CA CYS A 76 -2.12 15.26 3.37
C CYS A 76 -3.52 14.66 3.12
N LYS A 77 -4.01 14.67 1.87
CA LYS A 77 -5.33 14.12 1.52
C LYS A 77 -5.41 12.63 1.80
N ARG A 78 -4.37 11.86 1.44
CA ARG A 78 -4.29 10.42 1.76
C ARG A 78 -4.32 10.20 3.26
N PHE A 79 -3.55 10.97 4.03
CA PHE A 79 -3.52 10.84 5.49
C PHE A 79 -4.89 11.09 6.11
N HIS A 80 -5.55 12.21 5.82
CA HIS A 80 -6.87 12.51 6.37
C HIS A 80 -7.90 11.44 6.00
N LYS A 81 -7.85 10.92 4.76
CA LYS A 81 -8.73 9.84 4.31
C LYS A 81 -8.43 8.53 5.07
N THR A 82 -7.16 8.16 5.20
CA THR A 82 -6.71 6.96 5.92
C THR A 82 -7.12 7.05 7.39
N HIS A 83 -6.83 8.17 8.06
CA HIS A 83 -7.17 8.41 9.47
C HIS A 83 -8.68 8.34 9.72
N ALA A 84 -9.48 9.03 8.89
CA ALA A 84 -10.94 8.98 8.99
C ALA A 84 -11.50 7.57 8.76
N ASN A 85 -10.93 6.82 7.81
CA ASN A 85 -11.33 5.43 7.55
C ASN A 85 -10.89 4.48 8.66
N LEU A 86 -9.75 4.75 9.29
CA LEU A 86 -9.22 3.99 10.41
C LEU A 86 -10.13 4.14 11.63
N ALA A 87 -10.54 5.37 11.96
CA ALA A 87 -11.52 5.63 13.02
C ALA A 87 -12.84 4.86 12.79
N LYS A 88 -13.42 4.99 11.59
CA LYS A 88 -14.63 4.24 11.19
C LYS A 88 -14.42 2.73 11.21
N GLY A 89 -13.24 2.26 10.81
CA GLY A 89 -12.87 0.86 10.78
C GLY A 89 -12.78 0.26 12.18
N ARG A 90 -12.14 0.98 13.11
CA ARG A 90 -12.05 0.61 14.53
C ARG A 90 -13.43 0.57 15.18
N GLU A 91 -14.27 1.57 14.95
CA GLU A 91 -15.65 1.59 15.46
C GLU A 91 -16.48 0.42 14.90
N SER A 92 -16.43 0.21 13.57
CA SER A 92 -17.12 -0.92 12.93
C SER A 92 -16.65 -2.28 13.47
N LEU A 93 -15.37 -2.41 13.80
CA LEU A 93 -14.80 -3.63 14.38
C LEU A 93 -15.31 -3.85 15.81
N LYS A 94 -15.35 -2.80 16.64
CA LYS A 94 -15.90 -2.85 18.00
C LYS A 94 -17.39 -3.24 18.00
N VAL A 95 -18.19 -2.65 17.11
CA VAL A 95 -19.61 -3.01 16.95
C VAL A 95 -19.73 -4.50 16.60
N LEU A 96 -18.97 -4.98 15.62
CA LEU A 96 -18.96 -6.41 15.25
C LEU A 96 -18.49 -7.34 16.38
N GLN A 97 -17.54 -6.92 17.20
CA GLN A 97 -17.10 -7.66 18.37
C GLN A 97 -18.22 -7.76 19.42
N SER A 98 -18.92 -6.64 19.69
CA SER A 98 -20.06 -6.63 20.62
C SER A 98 -21.25 -7.45 20.13
N GLU A 99 -21.60 -7.38 18.84
CA GLU A 99 -22.69 -8.17 18.23
C GLU A 99 -22.47 -9.68 18.39
N LEU A 100 -21.20 -10.10 18.38
CA LEU A 100 -20.81 -11.50 18.40
C LEU A 100 -20.36 -11.97 19.78
N LEU A 101 -20.41 -11.09 20.79
CA LEU A 101 -19.95 -11.35 22.15
C LEU A 101 -18.51 -11.90 22.17
N LEU A 102 -17.66 -11.36 21.30
CA LEU A 102 -16.28 -11.81 21.13
C LEU A 102 -15.31 -10.89 21.85
N ASP A 103 -14.43 -11.50 22.63
CA ASP A 103 -13.31 -10.81 23.26
C ASP A 103 -12.13 -10.60 22.27
N GLU A 104 -11.23 -9.67 22.57
CA GLU A 104 -10.03 -9.40 21.74
C GLU A 104 -9.14 -10.64 21.60
N THR A 105 -9.10 -11.47 22.64
CA THR A 105 -8.38 -12.75 22.67
C THR A 105 -8.94 -13.77 21.67
N GLN A 106 -10.27 -13.87 21.57
CA GLN A 106 -10.96 -14.76 20.62
C GLN A 106 -10.82 -14.25 19.19
N THR A 107 -10.91 -12.93 19.00
CA THR A 107 -10.65 -12.26 17.71
C THR A 107 -9.24 -12.58 17.20
N SER A 108 -8.26 -12.57 18.11
CA SER A 108 -6.86 -12.93 17.83
C SER A 108 -6.68 -14.42 17.54
N GLY A 109 -7.37 -15.30 18.29
CA GLY A 109 -7.41 -16.73 18.03
C GLY A 109 -7.92 -17.08 16.63
N PHE A 110 -8.97 -16.40 16.15
CA PHE A 110 -9.50 -16.61 14.79
C PHE A 110 -8.51 -16.21 13.68
N MET A 111 -7.60 -15.26 13.92
CA MET A 111 -6.51 -14.94 13.00
C MET A 111 -5.51 -16.11 12.87
N MET A 112 -5.23 -16.83 13.97
CA MET A 112 -4.34 -18.01 13.97
C MET A 112 -5.01 -19.24 13.34
N SER A 113 -6.31 -19.48 13.58
CA SER A 113 -7.00 -20.63 12.99
C SER A 113 -7.18 -20.47 11.47
N ARG A 114 -7.41 -19.24 11.00
CA ARG A 114 -7.66 -18.95 9.59
C ARG A 114 -6.39 -18.75 8.77
N THR A 115 -5.26 -18.38 9.37
CA THR A 115 -3.95 -18.49 8.69
C THR A 115 -3.63 -19.95 8.33
N GLY A 116 -4.09 -20.92 9.14
CA GLY A 116 -4.11 -22.34 8.79
C GLY A 116 -5.13 -22.70 7.69
N LEU A 117 -6.37 -22.19 7.76
CA LEU A 117 -7.45 -22.52 6.81
C LEU A 117 -7.37 -21.81 5.44
N ARG A 118 -6.70 -20.65 5.35
CA ARG A 118 -6.54 -19.84 4.12
C ARG A 118 -5.64 -20.52 3.08
N VAL A 119 -4.93 -21.57 3.47
CA VAL A 119 -4.15 -22.43 2.58
C VAL A 119 -5.06 -23.23 1.62
N ASP A 120 -6.29 -23.55 2.01
CA ASP A 120 -7.11 -24.50 1.25
C ASP A 120 -8.10 -23.88 0.25
N GLN A 121 -8.55 -22.64 0.46
CA GLN A 121 -9.68 -22.07 -0.31
C GLN A 121 -9.28 -21.11 -1.44
N GLY A 122 -7.99 -20.95 -1.74
CA GLY A 122 -7.49 -19.96 -2.72
C GLY A 122 -7.46 -20.42 -4.19
N LYS A 123 -8.09 -21.54 -4.55
CA LYS A 123 -7.97 -22.16 -5.89
C LYS A 123 -8.94 -21.63 -6.95
N THR A 124 -9.32 -20.36 -7.03
CA THR A 124 -10.04 -19.87 -8.23
C THR A 124 -9.99 -18.35 -8.37
N ASP A 125 -9.02 -17.76 -9.08
CA ASP A 125 -9.33 -16.52 -9.84
C ASP A 125 -8.32 -16.11 -10.94
N THR A 126 -8.18 -16.91 -12.00
CA THR A 126 -7.80 -16.36 -13.31
C THR A 126 -8.82 -16.79 -14.36
N SER A 127 -9.19 -15.94 -15.32
CA SER A 127 -10.24 -16.26 -16.32
C SER A 127 -9.92 -17.53 -17.12
N LYS A 128 -8.64 -17.73 -17.47
CA LYS A 128 -8.14 -18.96 -18.11
C LYS A 128 -8.25 -20.19 -17.19
N ARG A 129 -7.86 -20.10 -15.91
CA ARG A 129 -8.03 -21.23 -14.96
C ARG A 129 -9.49 -21.48 -14.60
N ARG A 130 -10.33 -20.44 -14.48
CA ARG A 130 -11.78 -20.55 -14.28
C ARG A 130 -12.42 -21.33 -15.42
N LYS A 131 -12.00 -21.09 -16.66
CA LYS A 131 -12.46 -21.85 -17.84
C LYS A 131 -12.03 -23.32 -17.77
N THR A 132 -10.76 -23.59 -17.49
CA THR A 132 -10.23 -24.97 -17.36
C THR A 132 -10.86 -25.72 -16.19
N PHE A 133 -11.10 -25.05 -15.06
CA PHE A 133 -11.72 -25.61 -13.87
C PHE A 133 -13.20 -25.91 -14.09
N ARG A 134 -13.95 -24.97 -14.69
CA ARG A 134 -15.35 -25.21 -15.11
C ARG A 134 -15.46 -26.38 -16.08
N ARG A 135 -14.48 -26.54 -16.98
CA ARG A 135 -14.41 -27.68 -17.91
C ARG A 135 -14.22 -28.99 -17.15
N ARG A 136 -13.22 -29.07 -16.27
CA ARG A 136 -12.96 -30.26 -15.44
C ARG A 136 -14.14 -30.63 -14.53
N ILE A 137 -14.81 -29.64 -13.94
CA ILE A 137 -16.04 -29.88 -13.16
C ILE A 137 -17.14 -30.45 -14.04
N ARG A 138 -17.34 -29.93 -15.26
CA ARG A 138 -18.33 -30.48 -16.20
C ARG A 138 -18.01 -31.92 -16.58
N GLU A 139 -16.75 -32.19 -16.92
CA GLU A 139 -16.25 -33.54 -17.23
C GLU A 139 -16.44 -34.50 -16.05
N ALA A 140 -16.19 -34.05 -14.82
CA ALA A 140 -16.42 -34.85 -13.62
C ALA A 140 -17.93 -35.11 -13.39
N LYS A 141 -18.78 -34.08 -13.52
CA LYS A 141 -20.24 -34.21 -13.38
C LYS A 141 -20.86 -35.14 -14.42
N THR A 142 -20.32 -35.19 -15.64
CA THR A 142 -20.80 -36.14 -16.66
C THR A 142 -20.39 -37.58 -16.38
N LYS A 143 -19.25 -37.79 -15.70
CA LYS A 143 -18.74 -39.13 -15.37
C LYS A 143 -19.30 -39.68 -14.06
N LEU A 144 -19.67 -38.80 -13.14
CA LEU A 144 -20.13 -39.14 -11.79
C LEU A 144 -21.32 -40.15 -11.77
N PRO A 145 -22.37 -40.03 -12.60
CA PRO A 145 -23.48 -40.98 -12.57
C PRO A 145 -23.07 -42.40 -12.98
N ALA A 146 -22.15 -42.51 -13.96
CA ALA A 146 -21.66 -43.80 -14.41
C ALA A 146 -20.82 -44.49 -13.32
N LEU A 147 -19.93 -43.73 -12.67
CA LEU A 147 -19.11 -44.24 -11.55
C LEU A 147 -19.96 -44.63 -10.34
N LEU A 148 -21.00 -43.86 -10.02
CA LEU A 148 -21.93 -44.20 -8.93
C LEU A 148 -22.73 -45.46 -9.24
N ASN A 149 -23.16 -45.65 -10.49
CA ASN A 149 -23.84 -46.88 -10.89
C ASN A 149 -22.91 -48.11 -10.84
N GLU A 150 -21.63 -47.93 -11.16
CA GLU A 150 -20.62 -48.98 -11.01
C GLU A 150 -20.40 -49.33 -9.53
N ASP A 151 -20.30 -48.33 -8.65
CA ASP A 151 -20.15 -48.53 -7.21
C ASP A 151 -21.41 -49.15 -6.56
N ASP A 152 -22.60 -48.65 -6.89
CA ASP A 152 -23.88 -49.17 -6.38
C ASP A 152 -24.19 -50.61 -6.85
N ALA A 153 -23.57 -51.05 -7.96
CA ALA A 153 -23.66 -52.44 -8.43
C ALA A 153 -22.79 -53.41 -7.60
N MET A 154 -21.80 -52.90 -6.87
CA MET A 154 -20.88 -53.67 -6.03
C MET A 154 -21.31 -53.73 -4.56
N VAL A 155 -22.43 -53.09 -4.22
CA VAL A 155 -22.87 -52.85 -2.83
C VAL A 155 -24.32 -53.31 -2.64
N GLU A 156 -24.61 -53.85 -1.45
CA GLU A 156 -25.96 -54.29 -1.05
C GLU A 156 -26.97 -53.15 -1.10
N ALA A 157 -28.24 -53.47 -1.37
CA ALA A 157 -29.28 -52.47 -1.64
C ALA A 157 -29.49 -51.43 -0.53
N ALA A 158 -29.14 -51.76 0.71
CA ALA A 158 -29.23 -50.87 1.88
C ALA A 158 -28.15 -49.77 1.90
N ASP A 159 -27.01 -50.01 1.27
CA ASP A 159 -25.82 -49.15 1.32
C ASP A 159 -25.58 -48.37 0.00
N ARG A 160 -26.51 -48.49 -0.96
CA ARG A 160 -26.45 -47.74 -2.23
C ARG A 160 -26.61 -46.25 -1.99
N VAL A 161 -25.75 -45.46 -2.62
CA VAL A 161 -25.72 -43.99 -2.47
C VAL A 161 -26.93 -43.34 -3.15
N GLY A 162 -27.55 -44.03 -4.11
CA GLY A 162 -28.77 -43.58 -4.78
C GLY A 162 -28.50 -42.48 -5.83
N SER A 163 -29.53 -41.69 -6.16
CA SER A 163 -29.43 -40.64 -7.22
C SER A 163 -28.44 -39.53 -6.85
N VAL A 164 -27.71 -39.03 -7.86
CA VAL A 164 -26.84 -37.83 -7.81
C VAL A 164 -27.56 -36.59 -7.26
N ASP A 165 -28.90 -36.60 -7.23
CA ASP A 165 -29.73 -35.53 -6.69
C ASP A 165 -29.51 -35.27 -5.18
N VAL A 166 -28.92 -36.20 -4.43
CA VAL A 166 -28.52 -35.96 -3.02
C VAL A 166 -27.54 -34.78 -2.89
N PHE A 167 -26.79 -34.46 -3.95
CA PHE A 167 -25.92 -33.28 -4.00
C PHE A 167 -26.62 -31.99 -4.48
N LYS A 168 -27.90 -32.05 -4.87
CA LYS A 168 -28.70 -30.87 -5.23
C LYS A 168 -29.33 -30.19 -4.02
N ASP A 169 -29.61 -30.96 -2.97
CA ASP A 169 -30.08 -30.40 -1.72
C ASP A 169 -28.95 -29.64 -1.05
N ASN A 170 -29.30 -28.47 -0.51
CA ASN A 170 -28.38 -27.45 -0.02
C ASN A 170 -27.76 -27.87 1.32
N HIS A 171 -27.09 -29.02 1.35
CA HIS A 171 -26.31 -29.48 2.49
C HIS A 171 -25.09 -28.57 2.63
N GLY A 172 -25.11 -27.71 3.66
CA GLY A 172 -23.96 -26.90 4.01
C GLY A 172 -22.76 -27.82 4.21
N PHE A 173 -21.66 -27.55 3.51
CA PHE A 173 -20.45 -28.35 3.63
C PHE A 173 -19.97 -28.39 5.10
N PRO A 174 -19.26 -29.43 5.55
CA PRO A 174 -18.81 -29.55 6.94
C PRO A 174 -18.03 -28.34 7.48
N TRP A 175 -17.30 -27.61 6.61
CA TRP A 175 -16.61 -26.37 6.97
C TRP A 175 -17.51 -25.11 6.99
N GLN A 176 -18.74 -25.20 6.48
CA GLN A 176 -19.80 -24.20 6.60
C GLN A 176 -20.65 -24.42 7.86
N LEU A 177 -20.66 -25.65 8.38
CA LEU A 177 -21.30 -25.97 9.65
C LEU A 177 -20.47 -25.38 10.80
N PRO A 178 -21.11 -24.87 11.87
CA PRO A 178 -20.38 -24.41 13.04
C PRO A 178 -19.61 -25.59 13.66
N CYS A 179 -18.28 -25.54 13.69
CA CYS A 179 -17.50 -26.44 14.54
C CYS A 179 -17.81 -26.05 15.99
N ASP A 180 -18.53 -26.91 16.69
CA ASP A 180 -18.66 -26.99 18.15
C ASP A 180 -18.99 -25.67 18.85
N GLY A 181 -19.96 -24.93 18.29
CA GLY A 181 -20.86 -24.10 19.09
C GLY A 181 -20.39 -22.70 19.51
N THR A 182 -19.78 -21.89 18.64
CA THR A 182 -19.80 -20.44 18.96
C THR A 182 -19.88 -19.49 17.77
N VAL A 183 -19.15 -19.72 16.66
CA VAL A 183 -19.19 -18.77 15.52
C VAL A 183 -18.96 -19.49 14.18
N GLY A 184 -19.85 -19.26 13.20
CA GLY A 184 -19.73 -19.84 11.85
C GLY A 184 -18.52 -19.32 11.06
N ILE A 185 -18.03 -20.09 10.07
CA ILE A 185 -16.83 -19.75 9.29
C ILE A 185 -16.95 -18.41 8.53
N LEU A 186 -18.15 -18.07 8.07
CA LEU A 186 -18.43 -16.82 7.34
C LEU A 186 -18.34 -15.63 8.29
N THR A 187 -18.75 -15.80 9.53
CA THR A 187 -18.62 -14.79 10.57
C THR A 187 -17.15 -14.61 10.97
N LYS A 188 -16.40 -15.72 11.15
CA LYS A 188 -14.93 -15.68 11.32
C LYS A 188 -14.23 -14.98 10.15
N LYS A 189 -14.69 -15.21 8.91
CA LYS A 189 -14.22 -14.48 7.71
C LYS A 189 -14.47 -12.98 7.83
N ARG A 190 -15.71 -12.60 8.14
CA ARG A 190 -16.14 -11.19 8.21
C ARG A 190 -15.33 -10.42 9.24
N ILE A 191 -15.14 -11.00 10.44
CA ILE A 191 -14.29 -10.43 11.48
C ILE A 191 -12.86 -10.30 10.98
N PHE A 192 -12.29 -11.39 10.44
CA PHE A 192 -10.92 -11.39 9.94
C PHE A 192 -10.69 -10.32 8.88
N ASP A 193 -11.58 -10.21 7.90
CA ASP A 193 -11.47 -9.23 6.81
C ASP A 193 -11.50 -7.80 7.37
N LYS A 194 -12.31 -7.55 8.42
CA LYS A 194 -12.38 -6.27 9.13
C LYS A 194 -11.11 -5.98 9.95
N VAL A 195 -10.61 -6.95 10.71
CA VAL A 195 -9.35 -6.83 11.47
C VAL A 195 -8.19 -6.53 10.51
N MET A 196 -8.09 -7.26 9.40
CA MET A 196 -7.06 -7.01 8.39
C MET A 196 -7.21 -5.65 7.71
N ALA A 197 -8.44 -5.17 7.51
CA ALA A 197 -8.67 -3.83 6.98
C ALA A 197 -8.19 -2.74 7.95
N VAL A 198 -8.49 -2.88 9.24
CA VAL A 198 -8.00 -1.94 10.27
C VAL A 198 -6.47 -1.95 10.34
N ARG A 199 -5.84 -3.12 10.41
CA ARG A 199 -4.37 -3.26 10.42
C ARG A 199 -3.71 -2.61 9.21
N ARG A 200 -4.28 -2.76 8.01
CA ARG A 200 -3.75 -2.10 6.80
C ARG A 200 -3.84 -0.58 6.86
N LEU A 201 -4.91 -0.05 7.44
CA LEU A 201 -5.06 1.39 7.59
C LEU A 201 -4.06 1.92 8.63
N GLU A 202 -3.78 1.16 9.69
CA GLU A 202 -2.73 1.48 10.68
C GLU A 202 -1.33 1.47 10.04
N GLU A 203 -1.02 0.44 9.24
CA GLU A 203 0.24 0.40 8.47
C GLU A 203 0.36 1.57 7.48
N GLU A 204 -0.72 1.87 6.75
CA GLU A 204 -0.78 2.97 5.79
C GLU A 204 -0.54 4.34 6.46
N GLU A 205 -1.12 4.57 7.63
CA GLU A 205 -0.91 5.79 8.40
C GLU A 205 0.58 5.99 8.73
N VAL A 206 1.25 4.93 9.21
CA VAL A 206 2.70 4.95 9.50
C VAL A 206 3.53 5.17 8.23
N ILE A 207 3.16 4.55 7.11
CA ILE A 207 3.84 4.73 5.82
C ILE A 207 3.73 6.18 5.36
N LEU A 208 2.54 6.78 5.42
CA LEU A 208 2.31 8.16 5.00
C LEU A 208 3.14 9.14 5.82
N LEU A 209 3.28 8.92 7.12
CA LEU A 209 4.13 9.74 8.00
C LEU A 209 5.61 9.62 7.62
N LYS A 210 6.07 8.42 7.24
CA LYS A 210 7.43 8.21 6.70
C LYS A 210 7.61 8.90 5.34
N GLU A 211 6.63 8.81 4.45
CA GLU A 211 6.65 9.48 3.14
C GLU A 211 6.70 11.01 3.30
N MET A 212 5.94 11.59 4.24
CA MET A 212 6.00 13.02 4.57
C MET A 212 7.38 13.43 5.09
N ARG A 213 7.97 12.64 6.00
CA ARG A 213 9.34 12.88 6.50
C ARG A 213 10.36 12.82 5.36
N GLN A 214 10.27 11.83 4.48
CA GLN A 214 11.16 11.69 3.34
C GLN A 214 11.01 12.84 2.34
N HIS A 215 9.77 13.25 2.05
CA HIS A 215 9.49 14.41 1.20
C HIS A 215 10.10 15.68 1.77
N TRP A 216 9.93 15.93 3.08
CA TRP A 216 10.56 17.06 3.75
C TRP A 216 12.09 17.03 3.62
N LYS A 217 12.73 15.90 3.91
CA LYS A 217 14.19 15.73 3.78
C LYS A 217 14.66 16.00 2.35
N SER A 218 13.92 15.53 1.36
CA SER A 218 14.22 15.79 -0.06
C SER A 218 14.14 17.29 -0.42
N LEU A 219 13.16 18.02 0.10
CA LEU A 219 13.03 19.46 -0.14
C LEU A 219 14.18 20.24 0.52
N ARG A 220 14.54 19.89 1.76
CA ARG A 220 15.69 20.50 2.47
C ARG A 220 17.02 20.24 1.77
N GLN A 221 17.26 19.02 1.30
CA GLN A 221 18.46 18.71 0.53
C GLN A 221 18.55 19.56 -0.75
N ARG A 222 17.42 19.79 -1.43
CA ARG A 222 17.35 20.64 -2.62
C ARG A 222 17.58 22.11 -2.28
N GLU A 223 17.11 22.58 -1.13
CA GLU A 223 17.38 23.93 -0.63
C GLU A 223 18.88 24.14 -0.44
N LEU A 224 19.53 23.23 0.30
CA LEU A 224 20.98 23.27 0.52
C LEU A 224 21.76 23.23 -0.79
N THR A 225 21.36 22.35 -1.72
CA THR A 225 22.01 22.25 -3.05
C THR A 225 21.90 23.57 -3.83
N LEU A 226 20.76 24.25 -3.77
CA LEU A 226 20.58 25.55 -4.41
C LEU A 226 21.38 26.65 -3.72
N GLN A 227 21.46 26.65 -2.39
CA GLN A 227 22.30 27.60 -1.64
C GLN A 227 23.78 27.44 -2.01
N ASN A 228 24.28 26.21 -2.04
CA ASN A 228 25.66 25.92 -2.45
C ASN A 228 25.93 26.35 -3.89
N ALA A 229 25.02 26.04 -4.82
CA ALA A 229 25.14 26.48 -6.21
C ALA A 229 25.14 28.02 -6.35
N ILE A 230 24.40 28.75 -5.50
CA ILE A 230 24.45 30.22 -5.48
C ILE A 230 25.80 30.72 -4.98
N VAL A 231 26.41 30.06 -4.00
CA VAL A 231 27.73 30.44 -3.46
C VAL A 231 28.84 30.17 -4.48
N GLU A 232 28.78 29.03 -5.18
CA GLU A 232 29.71 28.67 -6.27
C GLU A 232 29.60 29.64 -7.45
N GLU A 233 28.39 30.15 -7.73
CA GLU A 233 28.17 31.16 -8.76
C GLU A 233 28.59 32.56 -8.27
N GLY A 234 29.61 33.12 -8.92
CA GLY A 234 30.12 34.47 -8.65
C GLY A 234 29.03 35.56 -8.73
N PRO A 235 29.28 36.74 -8.11
CA PRO A 235 28.26 37.78 -7.90
C PRO A 235 27.65 38.33 -9.21
N ASP A 236 28.39 38.33 -10.30
CA ASP A 236 27.99 38.95 -11.59
C ASP A 236 27.37 37.96 -12.58
N SER A 237 27.08 36.73 -12.13
CA SER A 237 26.48 35.69 -12.95
C SER A 237 24.96 35.91 -13.10
N GLY A 238 24.46 36.03 -14.34
CA GLY A 238 23.02 36.03 -14.61
C GLY A 238 22.32 34.76 -14.13
N LEU A 239 23.06 33.64 -14.01
CA LEU A 239 22.58 32.38 -13.46
C LEU A 239 22.28 32.50 -11.96
N ARG A 240 23.06 33.28 -11.21
CA ARG A 240 22.82 33.57 -9.78
C ARG A 240 21.42 34.12 -9.55
N CYS A 241 20.95 35.05 -10.39
CA CYS A 241 19.59 35.61 -10.29
C CYS A 241 18.51 34.51 -10.46
N ILE A 242 18.71 33.60 -11.42
CA ILE A 242 17.78 32.48 -11.68
C ILE A 242 17.78 31.50 -10.50
N LEU A 243 18.95 31.17 -9.97
CA LEU A 243 19.09 30.29 -8.82
C LEU A 243 18.44 30.89 -7.56
N SER A 244 18.68 32.17 -7.28
CA SER A 244 18.04 32.89 -6.18
C SER A 244 16.52 32.91 -6.30
N ARG A 245 15.97 33.13 -7.51
CA ARG A 245 14.52 33.05 -7.73
C ARG A 245 13.98 31.64 -7.48
N LYS A 246 14.70 30.61 -7.90
CA LYS A 246 14.33 29.20 -7.62
C LYS A 246 14.39 28.90 -6.13
N LEU A 247 15.41 29.39 -5.42
CA LEU A 247 15.54 29.23 -3.97
C LEU A 247 14.37 29.88 -3.24
N ASN A 248 14.03 31.13 -3.56
CA ASN A 248 12.87 31.82 -2.99
C ASN A 248 11.56 31.04 -3.21
N THR A 249 11.36 30.48 -4.40
CA THR A 249 10.17 29.67 -4.71
C THR A 249 10.14 28.41 -3.84
N LEU A 250 11.28 27.73 -3.69
CA LEU A 250 11.41 26.53 -2.87
C LEU A 250 11.19 26.82 -1.37
N GLN A 251 11.68 27.95 -0.88
CA GLN A 251 11.48 28.37 0.50
C GLN A 251 10.02 28.66 0.81
N MET A 252 9.29 29.28 -0.13
CA MET A 252 7.84 29.44 0.00
C MET A 252 7.11 28.10 0.03
N GLN A 253 7.53 27.14 -0.82
CA GLN A 253 7.00 25.78 -0.79
C GLN A 253 7.28 25.08 0.54
N LEU A 254 8.52 25.17 1.06
CA LEU A 254 8.90 24.60 2.34
C LEU A 254 8.05 25.13 3.50
N LYS A 255 7.77 26.44 3.54
CA LYS A 255 6.88 27.03 4.55
C LYS A 255 5.48 26.40 4.50
N GLY A 256 4.87 26.34 3.31
CA GLY A 256 3.55 25.73 3.14
C GLY A 256 3.51 24.23 3.48
N VAL A 257 4.57 23.49 3.13
CA VAL A 257 4.70 22.07 3.49
C VAL A 257 4.85 21.88 5.00
N ARG A 258 5.65 22.74 5.67
CA ARG A 258 5.83 22.71 7.13
C ARG A 258 4.49 22.88 7.83
N GLU A 259 3.75 23.92 7.47
CA GLU A 259 2.44 24.22 8.05
C GLU A 259 1.46 23.06 7.85
N ALA A 260 1.36 22.53 6.63
CA ALA A 260 0.45 21.43 6.31
C ALA A 260 0.79 20.13 7.07
N TYR A 261 2.08 19.82 7.24
CA TYR A 261 2.50 18.63 7.98
C TYR A 261 2.35 18.81 9.49
N LEU A 262 2.66 19.99 10.04
CA LEU A 262 2.46 20.26 11.46
C LEU A 262 1.00 20.08 11.88
N GLN A 263 0.04 20.51 11.05
CA GLN A 263 -1.39 20.27 11.29
C GLN A 263 -1.72 18.78 11.40
N ILE A 264 -1.05 17.93 10.63
CA ILE A 264 -1.23 16.47 10.68
C ILE A 264 -0.69 15.90 12.00
N PHE A 265 0.50 16.28 12.43
CA PHE A 265 1.06 15.81 13.71
C PHE A 265 0.28 16.30 14.93
N GLN A 266 -0.43 17.42 14.81
CA GLN A 266 -1.32 17.94 15.86
C GLN A 266 -2.68 17.22 15.88
N THR A 267 -2.97 16.34 14.92
CA THR A 267 -4.26 15.66 14.84
C THR A 267 -4.39 14.61 15.97
N PRO A 268 -5.47 14.65 16.79
CA PRO A 268 -5.66 13.70 17.87
C PRO A 268 -5.70 12.24 17.40
N GLY A 269 -5.07 11.35 18.16
CA GLY A 269 -5.04 9.92 17.86
C GLY A 269 -3.95 9.48 16.87
N THR A 270 -3.13 10.42 16.38
CA THR A 270 -1.93 10.10 15.60
C THR A 270 -0.85 9.55 16.52
N HIS A 271 -0.45 8.29 16.35
CA HIS A 271 0.57 7.64 17.20
C HIS A 271 2.02 7.97 16.80
N ALA A 272 2.23 9.04 16.04
CA ALA A 272 3.58 9.45 15.67
C ALA A 272 4.16 10.42 16.70
N GLU A 273 5.43 10.22 17.04
CA GLU A 273 6.25 11.31 17.56
C GLU A 273 6.08 12.51 16.60
N PRO A 274 5.88 13.73 17.14
CA PRO A 274 5.79 14.89 16.29
C PRO A 274 7.06 14.96 15.44
N LEU A 275 6.98 15.65 14.31
CA LEU A 275 8.13 15.91 13.44
C LEU A 275 9.11 16.88 14.16
N ILE A 276 9.61 16.50 15.34
CA ILE A 276 10.48 17.29 16.24
C ILE A 276 11.92 17.31 15.71
N GLU A 277 12.29 16.40 14.79
CA GLU A 277 13.50 16.56 13.97
C GLU A 277 13.34 17.66 12.89
N LEU A 278 12.69 18.78 13.22
CA LEU A 278 12.56 19.96 12.36
C LEU A 278 13.21 21.22 12.91
N ASP A 279 13.87 21.17 14.07
CA ASP A 279 14.57 22.33 14.63
C ASP A 279 16.08 22.06 14.78
N ASP A 280 16.82 23.12 14.42
CA ASP A 280 18.20 23.48 14.81
C ASP A 280 19.38 22.75 14.14
N ASP A 281 19.67 23.10 12.89
CA ASP A 281 21.05 23.49 12.58
C ASP A 281 21.04 25.03 12.54
N ASP A 282 21.43 25.57 13.69
CA ASP A 282 21.74 26.98 13.94
C ASP A 282 22.62 27.53 12.81
N GLY A 283 22.47 28.83 12.55
CA GLY A 283 23.25 29.50 11.55
C GLY A 283 24.73 29.19 11.78
N GLY A 284 25.40 28.72 10.72
CA GLY A 284 26.85 28.66 10.65
C GLY A 284 27.41 30.04 10.94
N LYS A 285 27.65 30.28 12.23
CA LYS A 285 28.33 31.43 12.77
C LYS A 285 29.70 31.39 12.13
N CYS A 286 29.92 32.31 11.21
CA CYS A 286 31.24 32.68 10.79
C CYS A 286 31.99 33.10 12.05
N GLU A 287 32.81 32.19 12.59
CA GLU A 287 33.89 32.58 13.47
C GLU A 287 34.86 33.38 12.61
N SER A 288 34.65 34.70 12.56
CA SER A 288 35.72 35.61 12.25
C SER A 288 36.74 35.44 13.38
N SER A 289 37.81 34.69 13.13
CA SER A 289 39.03 34.83 13.90
C SER A 289 39.51 36.26 13.72
N SER A 290 39.18 37.09 14.70
CA SER A 290 39.82 38.36 14.96
C SER A 290 41.24 38.08 15.40
N GLU A 291 42.18 38.07 14.47
CA GLU A 291 43.60 38.24 14.81
C GLU A 291 43.79 39.71 15.20
N SER A 292 43.72 39.94 16.50
CA SER A 292 44.11 41.19 17.13
C SER A 292 45.61 41.36 16.99
N SER A 293 46.00 42.34 16.20
CA SER A 293 47.28 43.05 16.28
C SER A 293 47.49 43.55 17.70
N SER A 294 48.54 43.06 18.36
CA SER A 294 49.19 43.77 19.46
C SER A 294 50.69 43.48 19.40
N ASP A 295 51.42 44.52 19.01
CA ASP A 295 52.87 44.66 19.13
C ASP A 295 53.35 44.39 20.55
N ASP A 296 54.51 43.75 20.69
CA ASP A 296 55.44 44.08 21.77
C ASP A 296 56.88 43.76 21.35
N GLU A 297 57.71 44.81 21.45
CA GLU A 297 59.16 44.79 21.32
C GLU A 297 59.82 44.06 22.50
N ASN A 298 60.83 43.21 22.26
CA ASN A 298 62.18 43.39 22.83
C ASN A 298 63.15 42.22 22.55
N VAL A 299 64.42 42.62 22.43
CA VAL A 299 65.70 41.88 22.38
C VAL A 299 66.18 41.41 21.00
#